data_AF-I3DEL7-F1
#
_entry.id   AF-I3DEL7-F1
#
_cell.length_a   1.000
_cell.length_b   1.000
_cell.length_c   1.000
_cell.angle_alpha   90.00
_cell.angle_beta   90.00
_cell.angle_gamma   90.00
#
_symmetry.space_group_name_H-M   'P 1'
#
loop_
_entity.id
_entity.type
_entity.pdbx_description
1 polymer ?
#
loop_
_entity_poly.entity_id
_entity_poly.type
_entity_poly.pdbx_seq_one_letter_code
_entity_poly.pdbx_strand_id
1 'polypeptide(L)'
;MYKPKYIFRPHLLALAVISACYVGVSMAQDNNDMLDEVVVTTSTSDDVQSLAFQQGRKASDVSIEGKKFKKRSATLGNALAAELGVHSSPFGGGSSAPIIRGQEGVRIKLLQNGSDIIDMSSMSPDHVVAADTLLAQQVELVRGTSTLMYGMASPAGVVNIVDRRIPTASVKDKNYEGEVVSRFDTASKERVLNAGVSLNLGEYFVARVEGLTRKADNYRVPEIDLGQKLNYLPDSHNKS
;
A
#
# COMPACT_ATOMS: atom_id res chain seq x y z
N MET A 1 28.30 60.97 42.12
CA MET A 1 29.57 61.53 41.62
C MET A 1 30.67 61.20 42.63
N TYR A 2 31.74 60.54 42.16
CA TYR A 2 33.09 60.43 42.75
C TYR A 2 33.38 59.45 43.93
N LYS A 3 34.31 58.50 43.65
CA LYS A 3 35.02 57.56 44.56
C LYS A 3 35.96 58.30 45.55
N PRO A 4 36.46 57.63 46.60
CA PRO A 4 37.86 57.10 46.60
C PRO A 4 38.06 55.86 47.53
N LYS A 5 39.20 55.16 47.72
CA LYS A 5 40.45 54.85 47.01
C LYS A 5 41.18 53.73 47.82
N TYR A 6 41.82 52.81 47.09
CA TYR A 6 43.01 51.93 47.30
C TYR A 6 43.58 51.56 48.70
N ILE A 7 44.22 50.37 48.81
CA ILE A 7 45.68 50.17 49.04
C ILE A 7 46.07 48.67 48.91
N PHE A 8 47.37 48.45 48.75
CA PHE A 8 48.15 47.42 48.03
C PHE A 8 48.83 46.37 48.96
N ARG A 9 49.29 45.24 48.37
CA ARG A 9 50.48 44.34 48.70
C ARG A 9 50.19 42.90 49.17
N PRO A 10 51.16 41.94 49.10
CA PRO A 10 52.30 41.71 48.18
C PRO A 10 52.50 40.20 47.80
N HIS A 11 53.59 39.95 47.07
CA HIS A 11 54.12 38.71 46.47
C HIS A 11 54.39 37.48 47.38
N LEU A 12 54.08 36.29 46.84
CA LEU A 12 55.06 35.28 46.40
C LEU A 12 56.10 34.83 47.46
N LEU A 13 55.72 33.92 48.37
CA LEU A 13 56.65 33.06 49.13
C LEU A 13 55.87 32.00 49.94
N ALA A 14 55.54 30.86 49.34
CA ALA A 14 55.32 29.56 50.01
C ALA A 14 54.99 28.48 48.97
N LEU A 15 55.89 28.32 47.99
CA LEU A 15 56.01 27.07 47.24
C LEU A 15 56.64 26.04 48.19
N ALA A 16 56.29 24.76 48.02
CA ALA A 16 57.00 23.57 48.54
C ALA A 16 56.73 23.12 49.99
N VAL A 17 55.53 22.58 50.27
CA VAL A 17 55.41 21.43 51.22
C VAL A 17 54.35 20.40 50.81
N ILE A 18 53.30 20.72 50.04
CA ILE A 18 52.27 19.72 49.70
C ILE A 18 52.60 19.03 48.36
N SER A 19 53.79 18.42 48.33
CA SER A 19 54.22 17.45 47.33
C SER A 19 54.29 16.08 48.01
N ALA A 20 53.15 15.40 48.13
CA ALA A 20 53.09 13.95 48.25
C ALA A 20 51.62 13.48 48.17
N CYS A 21 51.38 12.46 47.35
CA CYS A 21 50.13 11.70 47.23
C CYS A 21 49.01 12.28 46.35
N TYR A 22 49.21 12.21 45.03
CA TYR A 22 48.17 11.73 44.12
C TYR A 22 48.81 10.77 43.12
N VAL A 23 48.98 9.50 43.53
CA VAL A 23 49.24 8.40 42.59
C VAL A 23 47.87 7.92 42.10
N GLY A 24 47.47 8.38 40.92
CA GLY A 24 46.34 7.82 40.18
C GLY A 24 46.81 6.65 39.34
N VAL A 25 46.35 5.45 39.67
CA VAL A 25 46.52 4.23 38.88
C VAL A 25 45.82 4.40 37.52
N SER A 26 46.56 4.24 36.42
CA SER A 26 45.96 4.13 35.09
C SER A 26 45.64 2.66 34.81
N MET A 27 44.36 2.31 34.79
CA MET A 27 43.90 1.00 34.31
C MET A 27 43.63 1.10 32.81
N ALA A 28 44.25 0.21 32.04
CA ALA A 28 44.03 0.08 30.60
C ALA A 28 42.56 -0.26 30.33
N GLN A 29 41.92 0.55 29.47
CA GLN A 29 40.54 0.31 29.04
C GLN A 29 40.58 -0.67 27.86
N ASP A 30 40.04 -1.86 28.10
CA ASP A 30 39.79 -2.89 27.08
C ASP A 30 38.66 -2.38 26.18
N ASN A 31 38.99 -2.02 24.93
CA ASN A 31 38.01 -1.57 23.95
C ASN A 31 37.28 -2.79 23.39
N ASN A 32 36.26 -3.22 24.12
CA ASN A 32 35.25 -4.12 23.61
C ASN A 32 34.31 -3.27 22.73
N ASP A 33 34.59 -3.19 21.43
CA ASP A 33 33.70 -2.55 20.45
C ASP A 33 32.40 -3.37 20.35
N MET A 34 31.46 -3.10 21.27
CA MET A 34 30.06 -3.45 21.07
C MET A 34 29.52 -2.54 19.97
N LEU A 35 29.21 -3.13 18.82
CA LEU A 35 28.52 -2.43 17.74
C LEU A 35 27.17 -1.92 18.24
N ASP A 36 26.82 -0.69 17.85
CA ASP A 36 25.51 -0.10 18.14
C ASP A 36 24.39 -1.00 17.60
N GLU A 37 23.37 -1.23 18.42
CA GLU A 37 22.18 -1.97 18.03
C GLU A 37 21.46 -1.23 16.89
N VAL A 38 21.49 -1.80 15.69
CA VAL A 38 20.71 -1.31 14.56
C VAL A 38 19.26 -1.73 14.78
N VAL A 39 18.46 -0.82 15.34
CA VAL A 39 17.00 -0.99 15.41
C VAL A 39 16.45 -0.86 13.99
N VAL A 40 16.24 -2.01 13.33
CA VAL A 40 15.53 -2.07 12.06
C VAL A 40 14.05 -1.78 12.33
N THR A 41 13.68 -0.51 12.22
CA THR A 41 12.27 -0.11 12.24
C THR A 41 11.64 -0.56 10.93
N THR A 42 11.08 -1.76 10.93
CA THR A 42 10.16 -2.14 9.85
C THR A 42 8.87 -1.37 10.06
N SER A 43 8.48 -0.58 9.06
CA SER A 43 7.10 -0.11 8.94
C SER A 43 6.25 -1.33 8.59
N THR A 44 5.94 -2.14 9.60
CA THR A 44 4.78 -3.02 9.54
C THR A 44 3.58 -2.09 9.42
N SER A 45 3.03 -2.01 8.21
CA SER A 45 1.64 -1.57 8.08
C SER A 45 0.82 -2.59 8.86
N ASP A 46 0.35 -2.24 10.06
CA ASP A 46 -0.32 -3.14 11.01
C ASP A 46 -1.66 -3.73 10.52
N ASP A 47 -2.02 -3.50 9.25
CA ASP A 47 -3.34 -3.79 8.71
C ASP A 47 -3.31 -4.78 7.52
N VAL A 48 -2.28 -5.64 7.45
CA VAL A 48 -2.23 -6.69 6.41
C VAL A 48 -3.09 -7.88 6.85
N GLN A 49 -4.15 -8.17 6.09
CA GLN A 49 -5.14 -9.18 6.47
C GLN A 49 -4.79 -10.58 6.00
N SER A 50 -3.86 -10.72 5.05
CA SER A 50 -3.45 -12.05 4.59
C SER A 50 -2.48 -12.77 5.52
N LEU A 51 -2.76 -14.07 5.69
CA LEU A 51 -1.90 -15.07 6.33
C LEU A 51 -0.47 -15.08 5.75
N ALA A 52 -0.30 -14.74 4.47
CA ALA A 52 1.00 -14.74 3.79
C ALA A 52 1.96 -13.68 4.33
N PHE A 53 1.44 -12.60 4.93
CA PHE A 53 2.25 -11.52 5.51
C PHE A 53 2.49 -11.69 7.01
N GLN A 54 1.64 -12.45 7.70
CA GLN A 54 1.78 -12.71 9.14
C GLN A 54 3.05 -13.48 9.49
N GLN A 55 3.55 -14.33 8.59
CA GLN A 55 4.79 -15.11 8.77
C GLN A 55 6.06 -14.35 8.34
N GLY A 56 5.95 -13.05 8.04
CA GLY A 56 7.05 -12.19 7.62
C GLY A 56 6.93 -11.78 6.15
N ARG A 57 6.86 -10.46 5.92
CA ARG A 57 6.79 -9.86 4.60
C ARG A 57 8.13 -10.02 3.87
N LYS A 58 8.14 -10.67 2.70
CA LYS A 58 9.34 -10.70 1.85
C LYS A 58 9.54 -9.34 1.19
N ALA A 59 10.76 -9.02 0.78
CA ALA A 59 11.03 -7.82 -0.01
C ALA A 59 10.25 -7.76 -1.32
N SER A 60 9.84 -8.92 -1.85
CA SER A 60 8.98 -9.01 -3.03
C SER A 60 7.50 -8.81 -2.71
N ASP A 61 7.04 -8.82 -1.48
CA ASP A 61 5.61 -8.70 -1.22
C ASP A 61 5.21 -7.22 -1.09
N VAL A 62 4.07 -6.86 -1.66
CA VAL A 62 3.60 -5.46 -1.72
C VAL A 62 2.18 -5.39 -1.20
N SER A 63 1.90 -4.46 -0.28
CA SER A 63 0.54 -4.09 0.09
C SER A 63 0.26 -2.67 -0.39
N ILE A 64 -0.88 -2.49 -1.05
CA ILE A 64 -1.27 -1.27 -1.74
C ILE A 64 -2.56 -0.78 -1.09
N GLU A 65 -2.49 0.37 -0.41
CA GLU A 65 -3.67 0.97 0.22
C GLU A 65 -4.78 1.30 -0.79
N GLY A 66 -6.03 1.02 -0.41
CA GLY A 66 -7.25 1.30 -1.15
C GLY A 66 -7.38 2.75 -1.62
N LYS A 67 -6.86 3.69 -0.82
CA LYS A 67 -6.84 5.13 -1.16
C LYS A 67 -6.10 5.42 -2.47
N LYS A 68 -5.07 4.64 -2.81
CA LYS A 68 -4.35 4.80 -4.09
C LYS A 68 -5.25 4.46 -5.27
N PHE A 69 -6.08 3.43 -5.15
CA PHE A 69 -6.96 2.97 -6.22
C PHE A 69 -8.08 3.95 -6.57
N LYS A 70 -8.48 4.84 -5.65
CA LYS A 70 -9.47 5.89 -5.92
C LYS A 70 -9.06 6.85 -7.05
N LYS A 71 -7.76 6.91 -7.40
CA LYS A 71 -7.21 7.72 -8.50
C LYS A 71 -6.69 6.88 -9.68
N ARG A 72 -6.80 5.56 -9.62
CA ARG A 72 -6.29 4.64 -10.66
C ARG A 72 -7.44 4.14 -11.55
N SER A 73 -7.09 3.34 -12.56
CA SER A 73 -8.06 2.67 -13.41
C SER A 73 -9.02 1.81 -12.58
N ALA A 74 -10.25 1.64 -13.08
CA ALA A 74 -11.23 0.73 -12.49
C ALA A 74 -10.89 -0.75 -12.73
N THR A 75 -10.27 -1.07 -13.87
CA THR A 75 -9.92 -2.45 -14.24
C THR A 75 -8.65 -2.92 -13.51
N LEU A 76 -8.63 -4.15 -13.00
CA LEU A 76 -7.59 -4.65 -12.09
C LEU A 76 -6.17 -4.53 -12.66
N GLY A 77 -5.93 -5.05 -13.87
CA GLY A 77 -4.62 -5.00 -14.52
C GLY A 77 -4.07 -3.57 -14.66
N ASN A 78 -4.88 -2.65 -15.18
CA ASN A 78 -4.49 -1.23 -15.31
C ASN A 78 -4.32 -0.55 -13.94
N ALA A 79 -5.11 -0.93 -12.93
CA ALA A 79 -4.99 -0.42 -11.57
C ALA A 79 -3.67 -0.83 -10.90
N LEU A 80 -3.15 -2.01 -11.24
CA LEU A 80 -1.89 -2.55 -10.72
C LEU A 80 -0.68 -2.25 -11.59
N ALA A 81 -0.84 -1.80 -12.83
CA ALA A 81 0.26 -1.47 -13.73
C ALA A 81 1.19 -0.33 -13.22
N ALA A 82 0.77 0.41 -12.18
CA ALA A 82 1.61 1.38 -11.49
C ALA A 82 2.61 0.73 -10.52
N GLU A 83 2.49 -0.57 -10.24
CA GLU A 83 3.35 -1.29 -9.32
C GLU A 83 4.56 -1.91 -10.04
N LEU A 84 5.69 -1.96 -9.33
CA LEU A 84 6.93 -2.43 -9.92
C LEU A 84 6.87 -3.91 -10.31
N GLY A 85 7.16 -4.18 -11.58
CA GLY A 85 7.14 -5.52 -12.16
C GLY A 85 5.73 -6.06 -12.44
N VAL A 86 4.73 -5.18 -12.43
CA VAL A 86 3.36 -5.47 -12.83
C VAL A 86 3.03 -4.66 -14.10
N HIS A 87 2.52 -5.35 -15.11
CA HIS A 87 1.99 -4.77 -16.33
C HIS A 87 0.50 -5.13 -16.46
N SER A 88 -0.14 -4.64 -17.51
CA SER A 88 -1.55 -4.89 -17.78
C SER A 88 -1.72 -5.58 -19.13
N SER A 89 -2.71 -6.47 -19.20
CA SER A 89 -3.24 -7.10 -20.42
C SER A 89 -4.65 -6.52 -20.67
N PRO A 90 -4.76 -5.32 -21.27
CA PRO A 90 -6.04 -4.64 -21.45
C PRO A 90 -6.84 -5.23 -22.62
N PHE A 91 -8.16 -5.31 -22.43
CA PHE A 91 -9.13 -5.62 -23.49
C PHE A 91 -10.12 -4.45 -23.59
N GLY A 92 -9.74 -3.43 -24.36
CA GLY A 92 -10.45 -2.15 -24.43
C GLY A 92 -10.44 -1.40 -23.08
N GLY A 93 -11.46 -0.59 -22.84
CA GLY A 93 -11.71 0.02 -21.51
C GLY A 93 -12.54 -0.88 -20.59
N GLY A 94 -12.96 -2.05 -21.09
CA GLY A 94 -13.86 -3.03 -20.48
C GLY A 94 -13.22 -3.84 -19.36
N SER A 95 -12.08 -4.45 -19.69
CA SER A 95 -11.36 -5.39 -18.84
C SER A 95 -9.86 -5.17 -18.93
N SER A 96 -9.13 -5.62 -17.91
CA SER A 96 -7.69 -5.82 -18.00
C SER A 96 -7.22 -6.81 -16.93
N ALA A 97 -6.45 -7.82 -17.33
CA ALA A 97 -5.81 -8.74 -16.40
C ALA A 97 -4.39 -8.24 -16.02
N PRO A 98 -3.92 -8.46 -14.78
CA PRO A 98 -2.54 -8.14 -14.41
C PRO A 98 -1.56 -9.13 -15.05
N ILE A 99 -0.39 -8.62 -15.44
CA ILE A 99 0.76 -9.41 -15.88
C ILE A 99 1.88 -9.21 -14.86
N ILE A 100 2.34 -10.27 -14.20
CA ILE A 100 3.37 -10.20 -13.16
C ILE A 100 4.60 -10.93 -13.67
N ARG A 101 5.72 -10.21 -13.82
CA ARG A 101 6.99 -10.78 -14.35
C ARG A 101 6.79 -11.51 -15.69
N GLY A 102 5.96 -10.93 -16.57
CA GLY A 102 5.65 -11.50 -17.89
C GLY A 102 4.73 -12.72 -17.88
N GLN A 103 4.14 -13.08 -16.74
CA GLN A 103 3.17 -14.17 -16.63
C GLN A 103 1.76 -13.60 -16.47
N GLU A 104 0.76 -14.28 -17.01
CA GLU A 104 -0.66 -13.92 -16.92
C GLU A 104 -1.57 -15.17 -16.84
N GLY A 105 -2.88 -14.95 -16.70
CA GLY A 105 -3.90 -15.99 -16.66
C GLY A 105 -3.74 -16.92 -15.45
N VAL A 106 -3.92 -18.23 -15.65
CA VAL A 106 -3.86 -19.29 -14.61
C VAL A 106 -2.56 -19.35 -13.80
N ARG A 107 -1.50 -18.63 -14.21
CA ARG A 107 -0.22 -18.56 -13.49
C ARG A 107 -0.21 -17.50 -12.39
N ILE A 108 -1.21 -16.61 -12.38
CA ILE A 108 -1.50 -15.65 -11.32
C ILE A 108 -2.81 -16.08 -10.65
N LYS A 109 -2.77 -16.19 -9.33
CA LYS A 109 -3.96 -16.46 -8.52
C LYS A 109 -4.61 -15.14 -8.15
N LEU A 110 -5.87 -14.95 -8.54
CA LEU A 110 -6.65 -13.76 -8.18
C LEU A 110 -7.64 -14.15 -7.06
N LEU A 111 -7.61 -13.38 -5.98
CA LEU A 111 -8.40 -13.64 -4.78
C LEU A 111 -9.13 -12.37 -4.35
N GLN A 112 -10.29 -12.57 -3.71
CA GLN A 112 -10.99 -11.54 -2.97
C GLN A 112 -11.19 -12.01 -1.54
N ASN A 113 -10.69 -11.25 -0.57
CA ASN A 113 -10.69 -11.61 0.86
C ASN A 113 -10.15 -13.03 1.12
N GLY A 114 -9.10 -13.43 0.41
CA GLY A 114 -8.48 -14.75 0.52
C GLY A 114 -9.24 -15.89 -0.16
N SER A 115 -10.40 -15.63 -0.76
CA SER A 115 -11.19 -16.61 -1.51
C SER A 115 -10.98 -16.47 -3.01
N ASP A 116 -11.13 -17.57 -3.75
CA ASP A 116 -11.01 -17.57 -5.21
C ASP A 116 -12.07 -16.69 -5.86
N ILE A 117 -11.64 -15.85 -6.81
CA ILE A 117 -12.57 -15.16 -7.69
C ILE A 117 -13.07 -16.16 -8.73
N ILE A 118 -14.39 -16.37 -8.76
CA ILE A 118 -15.04 -17.31 -9.68
C ILE A 118 -15.48 -16.52 -10.92
N ASP A 119 -14.56 -16.37 -11.88
CA ASP A 119 -14.81 -15.73 -13.17
C ASP A 119 -14.06 -16.44 -14.32
N MET A 120 -14.10 -15.86 -15.52
CA MET A 120 -13.39 -16.36 -16.71
C MET A 120 -12.14 -15.54 -17.06
N SER A 121 -11.74 -14.57 -16.23
CA SER A 121 -10.61 -13.67 -16.49
C SER A 121 -9.26 -14.38 -16.49
N SER A 122 -9.18 -15.56 -15.84
CA SER A 122 -8.00 -16.43 -15.86
C SER A 122 -7.82 -17.19 -17.18
N MET A 123 -8.90 -17.36 -17.97
CA MET A 123 -8.86 -18.01 -19.28
C MET A 123 -8.48 -17.01 -20.38
N SER A 124 -9.01 -15.79 -20.32
CA SER A 124 -8.78 -14.76 -21.34
C SER A 124 -9.03 -13.34 -20.77
N PRO A 125 -8.26 -12.33 -21.21
CA PRO A 125 -8.37 -10.95 -20.72
C PRO A 125 -9.63 -10.22 -21.19
N ASP A 126 -10.40 -10.80 -22.11
CA ASP A 126 -11.70 -10.28 -22.57
C ASP A 126 -12.79 -10.35 -21.48
N HIS A 127 -12.60 -11.17 -20.45
CA HIS A 127 -13.46 -11.23 -19.29
C HIS A 127 -12.97 -10.32 -18.16
N VAL A 128 -13.88 -9.53 -17.60
CA VAL A 128 -13.62 -8.66 -16.45
C VAL A 128 -13.26 -9.52 -15.24
N VAL A 129 -12.21 -9.14 -14.52
CA VAL A 129 -11.92 -9.71 -13.20
C VAL A 129 -13.03 -9.29 -12.24
N ALA A 130 -13.74 -10.24 -11.65
CA ALA A 130 -14.92 -10.01 -10.81
C ALA A 130 -14.57 -9.51 -9.39
N ALA A 131 -13.61 -8.60 -9.26
CA ALA A 131 -13.27 -7.90 -8.03
C ALA A 131 -12.89 -6.44 -8.31
N ASP A 132 -13.40 -5.54 -7.47
CA ASP A 132 -13.26 -4.10 -7.65
C ASP A 132 -12.22 -3.49 -6.70
N THR A 133 -11.11 -3.00 -7.27
CA THR A 133 -10.09 -2.28 -6.50
C THR A 133 -10.58 -0.93 -5.97
N LEU A 134 -11.64 -0.36 -6.56
CA LEU A 134 -12.24 0.90 -6.12
C LEU A 134 -12.98 0.77 -4.78
N LEU A 135 -13.47 -0.43 -4.43
CA LEU A 135 -14.09 -0.75 -3.14
C LEU A 135 -13.09 -1.38 -2.15
N ALA A 136 -11.89 -1.71 -2.60
CA ALA A 136 -10.88 -2.35 -1.78
C ALA A 136 -10.38 -1.44 -0.64
N GLN A 137 -10.18 -2.02 0.54
CA GLN A 137 -9.37 -1.44 1.61
C GLN A 137 -7.89 -1.51 1.25
N GLN A 138 -7.46 -2.61 0.64
CA GLN A 138 -6.11 -2.78 0.13
C GLN A 138 -6.04 -3.88 -0.94
N VAL A 139 -4.96 -3.88 -1.71
CA VAL A 139 -4.60 -4.99 -2.59
C VAL A 139 -3.22 -5.49 -2.22
N GLU A 140 -3.13 -6.79 -2.04
CA GLU A 140 -1.95 -7.49 -1.60
C GLU A 140 -1.36 -8.30 -2.76
N LEU A 141 -0.07 -8.11 -3.02
CA LEU A 141 0.69 -8.81 -4.05
C LEU A 141 1.74 -9.69 -3.38
N VAL A 142 1.48 -11.00 -3.36
CA VAL A 142 2.33 -12.00 -2.70
C VAL A 142 3.13 -12.77 -3.75
N ARG A 143 4.44 -12.89 -3.56
CA ARG A 143 5.33 -13.53 -4.54
C ARG A 143 6.20 -14.61 -3.90
N GLY A 144 6.46 -15.69 -4.64
CA GLY A 144 7.32 -16.79 -4.19
C GLY A 144 6.61 -17.78 -3.25
N THR A 145 7.34 -18.32 -2.26
CA THR A 145 6.87 -19.46 -1.45
C THR A 145 5.63 -19.17 -0.59
N SER A 146 5.38 -17.91 -0.22
CA SER A 146 4.18 -17.54 0.55
C SER A 146 2.87 -17.73 -0.24
N THR A 147 2.94 -17.92 -1.56
CA THR A 147 1.77 -18.25 -2.38
C THR A 147 1.17 -19.62 -2.04
N LEU A 148 1.95 -20.53 -1.42
CA LEU A 148 1.46 -21.85 -0.97
C LEU A 148 0.34 -21.75 0.07
N MET A 149 0.24 -20.64 0.81
CA MET A 149 -0.84 -20.42 1.78
C MET A 149 -2.22 -20.28 1.11
N TYR A 150 -2.25 -20.09 -0.22
CA TYR A 150 -3.46 -19.97 -1.01
C TYR A 150 -3.76 -21.24 -1.83
N GLY A 151 -3.22 -22.38 -1.38
CA GLY A 151 -3.49 -23.70 -1.95
C GLY A 151 -2.50 -24.09 -3.04
N MET A 152 -2.81 -23.75 -4.29
CA MET A 152 -1.93 -24.06 -5.41
C MET A 152 -0.87 -22.97 -5.55
N ALA A 153 0.41 -23.36 -5.56
CA ALA A 153 1.50 -22.44 -5.84
C ALA A 153 1.23 -21.73 -7.17
N SER A 154 1.12 -20.41 -7.12
CA SER A 154 0.98 -19.60 -8.31
C SER A 154 2.37 -19.15 -8.75
N PRO A 155 2.91 -19.65 -9.88
CA PRO A 155 4.30 -19.40 -10.24
C PRO A 155 4.67 -17.92 -10.36
N ALA A 156 3.71 -17.08 -10.76
CA ALA A 156 3.90 -15.65 -10.91
C ALA A 156 3.65 -14.86 -9.61
N GLY A 157 2.70 -15.31 -8.79
CA GLY A 157 2.26 -14.63 -7.58
C GLY A 157 0.76 -14.72 -7.35
N VAL A 158 0.32 -14.21 -6.21
CA VAL A 158 -1.08 -14.09 -5.80
C VAL A 158 -1.41 -12.60 -5.69
N VAL A 159 -2.57 -12.21 -6.22
CA VAL A 159 -3.17 -10.88 -6.03
C VAL A 159 -4.41 -11.07 -5.17
N ASN A 160 -4.40 -10.56 -3.95
CA ASN A 160 -5.53 -10.61 -3.04
C ASN A 160 -6.13 -9.21 -2.86
N ILE A 161 -7.39 -9.04 -3.28
CA ILE A 161 -8.15 -7.81 -3.09
C ILE A 161 -8.88 -7.94 -1.76
N VAL A 162 -8.50 -7.11 -0.79
CA VAL A 162 -9.14 -7.06 0.53
C VAL A 162 -10.12 -5.91 0.53
N ASP A 163 -11.41 -6.22 0.66
CA ASP A 163 -12.49 -5.25 0.74
C ASP A 163 -12.97 -5.06 2.19
N ARG A 164 -14.01 -4.23 2.36
CA ARG A 164 -14.59 -3.93 3.67
C ARG A 164 -15.91 -4.65 3.92
N ARG A 165 -16.27 -5.64 3.08
CA ARG A 165 -17.59 -6.29 3.09
C ARG A 165 -17.90 -6.95 4.42
N ILE A 166 -16.89 -7.50 5.09
CA ILE A 166 -16.97 -7.99 6.47
C ILE A 166 -16.22 -7.01 7.37
N PRO A 167 -16.91 -6.19 8.18
CA PRO A 167 -16.26 -5.30 9.12
C PRO A 167 -15.52 -6.09 10.22
N THR A 168 -14.23 -5.85 10.39
CA THR A 168 -13.38 -6.54 11.38
C THR A 168 -13.32 -5.84 12.75
N ALA A 169 -13.81 -4.60 12.83
CA ALA A 169 -13.86 -3.84 14.07
C ALA A 169 -15.11 -2.96 14.13
N SER A 170 -15.64 -2.75 15.34
CA SER A 170 -16.68 -1.77 15.62
C SER A 170 -16.20 -0.36 15.27
N VAL A 171 -17.08 0.48 14.75
CA VAL A 171 -16.75 1.87 14.44
C VAL A 171 -16.54 2.62 15.76
N LYS A 172 -15.27 2.83 16.14
CA LYS A 172 -14.85 3.18 17.51
C LYS A 172 -15.31 4.57 17.98
N ASP A 173 -15.63 5.49 17.07
CA ASP A 173 -15.83 6.91 17.45
C ASP A 173 -17.26 7.45 17.26
N LYS A 174 -17.99 7.00 16.24
CA LYS A 174 -19.24 7.68 15.81
C LYS A 174 -20.46 6.77 15.68
N ASN A 175 -20.35 5.48 16.01
CA ASN A 175 -21.36 4.44 15.70
C ASN A 175 -21.68 4.27 14.19
N TYR A 176 -21.14 5.13 13.32
CA TYR A 176 -21.24 5.03 11.88
C TYR A 176 -19.95 5.53 11.21
N GLU A 177 -19.61 4.92 10.09
CA GLU A 177 -18.53 5.33 9.20
C GLU A 177 -19.07 5.34 7.77
N GLY A 178 -18.69 6.32 6.97
CA GLY A 178 -19.12 6.37 5.57
C GLY A 178 -18.03 6.88 4.66
N GLU A 179 -18.05 6.42 3.42
CA GLU A 179 -17.22 6.92 2.34
C GLU A 179 -18.09 7.22 1.13
N VAL A 180 -17.76 8.31 0.43
CA VAL A 180 -18.33 8.63 -0.88
C VAL A 180 -17.18 9.13 -1.75
N VAL A 181 -17.03 8.53 -2.93
CA VAL A 181 -16.00 8.90 -3.89
C VAL A 181 -16.67 9.08 -5.25
N SER A 182 -16.42 10.23 -5.88
CA SER A 182 -16.86 10.51 -7.24
C SER A 182 -15.63 10.85 -8.10
N ARG A 183 -15.58 10.31 -9.33
CA ARG A 183 -14.49 10.57 -10.28
C ARG A 183 -15.04 10.86 -11.66
N PHE A 184 -14.37 11.78 -12.36
CA PHE A 184 -14.64 12.13 -13.76
C PHE A 184 -13.35 12.05 -14.56
N ASP A 185 -13.43 11.50 -15.77
CA ASP A 185 -12.30 11.45 -16.72
C ASP A 185 -12.71 12.09 -18.05
N THR A 186 -11.84 12.91 -18.63
CA THR A 186 -12.12 13.62 -19.88
C THR A 186 -11.79 12.81 -21.13
N ALA A 187 -10.82 11.89 -21.05
CA ALA A 187 -10.36 11.07 -22.16
C ALA A 187 -11.44 10.06 -22.60
N SER A 188 -12.15 9.48 -21.64
CA SER A 188 -13.21 8.49 -21.83
C SER A 188 -14.61 8.98 -21.46
N LYS A 189 -14.74 10.25 -21.03
CA LYS A 189 -15.98 10.82 -20.44
C LYS A 189 -16.50 9.98 -19.26
N GLU A 190 -15.62 9.26 -18.58
CA GLU A 190 -16.00 8.34 -17.51
C GLU A 190 -16.56 9.09 -16.31
N ARG A 191 -17.53 8.45 -15.67
CA ARG A 191 -18.14 8.86 -14.41
C ARG A 191 -18.15 7.65 -13.49
N VAL A 192 -17.55 7.79 -12.32
CA VAL A 192 -17.55 6.77 -11.26
C VAL A 192 -18.20 7.37 -10.03
N LEU A 193 -19.08 6.61 -9.39
CA LEU A 193 -19.58 6.88 -8.06
C LEU A 193 -19.42 5.62 -7.21
N ASN A 194 -18.76 5.77 -6.07
CA ASN A 194 -18.64 4.76 -5.02
C ASN A 194 -19.23 5.37 -3.74
N ALA A 195 -20.07 4.61 -3.05
CA ALA A 195 -20.54 4.96 -1.72
C ALA A 195 -20.58 3.72 -0.82
N GLY A 196 -20.21 3.90 0.44
CA GLY A 196 -20.29 2.86 1.46
C GLY A 196 -20.62 3.45 2.82
N VAL A 197 -21.40 2.74 3.62
CA VAL A 197 -21.75 3.10 4.99
C VAL A 197 -21.70 1.87 5.88
N SER A 198 -21.05 2.01 7.04
CA SER A 198 -21.00 1.03 8.10
C SER A 198 -21.71 1.59 9.34
N LEU A 199 -22.52 0.78 10.01
CA LEU A 199 -23.31 1.14 11.19
C LEU A 199 -23.12 0.10 12.28
N ASN A 200 -22.84 0.53 13.50
CA ASN A 200 -22.86 -0.34 14.68
C ASN A 200 -24.32 -0.60 15.09
N LEU A 201 -24.75 -1.85 15.02
CA LEU A 201 -26.06 -2.33 15.47
C LEU A 201 -25.93 -2.92 16.89
N GLY A 202 -25.41 -2.12 17.83
CA GLY A 202 -25.07 -2.54 19.19
C GLY A 202 -23.57 -2.78 19.39
N GLU A 203 -23.21 -3.53 20.43
CA GLU A 203 -21.81 -3.76 20.82
C GLU A 203 -21.09 -4.76 19.90
N TYR A 204 -21.82 -5.76 19.38
CA TYR A 204 -21.23 -6.92 18.68
C TYR A 204 -21.59 -7.02 17.19
N PHE A 205 -22.50 -6.18 16.70
CA PHE A 205 -22.95 -6.25 15.31
C PHE A 205 -22.59 -4.98 14.57
N VAL A 206 -22.02 -5.14 13.37
CA VAL A 206 -21.76 -4.04 12.44
C VAL A 206 -22.36 -4.42 11.10
N ALA A 207 -23.23 -3.58 10.57
CA ALA A 207 -23.77 -3.73 9.23
C ALA A 207 -23.03 -2.77 8.30
N ARG A 208 -22.64 -3.26 7.11
CA ARG A 208 -22.09 -2.43 6.05
C ARG A 208 -22.90 -2.60 4.77
N VAL A 209 -23.16 -1.49 4.09
CA VAL A 209 -23.72 -1.46 2.75
C VAL A 209 -22.82 -0.60 1.89
N GLU A 210 -22.44 -1.10 0.71
CA GLU A 210 -21.64 -0.38 -0.25
C GLU A 210 -22.10 -0.65 -1.67
N GLY A 211 -21.77 0.28 -2.57
CA GLY A 211 -22.13 0.21 -3.97
C GLY A 211 -21.18 1.03 -4.83
N LEU A 212 -21.01 0.58 -6.06
CA LEU A 212 -20.21 1.21 -7.07
C LEU A 212 -20.99 1.24 -8.38
N THR A 213 -20.95 2.37 -9.08
CA THR A 213 -21.42 2.47 -10.45
C THR A 213 -20.44 3.25 -11.29
N ARG A 214 -20.27 2.82 -12.52
CA ARG A 214 -19.34 3.39 -13.47
C ARG A 214 -19.89 3.33 -14.89
N LYS A 215 -19.69 4.43 -15.60
CA LYS A 215 -20.00 4.54 -17.03
C LYS A 215 -18.88 5.29 -17.73
N ALA A 216 -18.34 4.72 -18.79
CA ALA A 216 -17.32 5.29 -19.65
C ALA A 216 -17.73 5.10 -21.11
N ASP A 217 -17.51 6.13 -21.91
CA ASP A 217 -17.64 6.05 -23.38
C ASP A 217 -16.32 5.54 -23.97
N ASN A 218 -16.26 5.43 -25.30
CA ASN A 218 -15.01 5.11 -26.00
C ASN A 218 -13.92 6.13 -25.65
N TYR A 219 -12.73 5.65 -25.30
CA TYR A 219 -11.62 6.54 -24.95
C TYR A 219 -10.97 7.15 -26.19
N ARG A 220 -10.54 8.41 -26.05
CA ARG A 220 -9.90 9.16 -27.13
C ARG A 220 -8.46 8.69 -27.36
N VAL A 221 -8.08 8.60 -28.62
CA VAL A 221 -6.71 8.36 -29.07
C VAL A 221 -6.30 9.47 -30.04
N PRO A 222 -5.00 9.78 -30.19
CA PRO A 222 -4.56 10.85 -31.09
C PRO A 222 -5.04 10.66 -32.52
N GLU A 223 -4.77 9.49 -33.12
CA GLU A 223 -5.29 9.08 -34.42
C GLU A 223 -5.13 7.56 -34.53
N ILE A 224 -6.14 6.87 -35.07
CA ILE A 224 -6.07 5.46 -35.47
C ILE A 224 -6.75 5.31 -36.84
N ASP A 225 -6.19 4.49 -37.72
CA ASP A 225 -6.77 4.16 -39.02
C ASP A 225 -7.29 2.73 -39.01
N LEU A 226 -8.61 2.59 -39.07
CA LEU A 226 -9.32 1.30 -39.15
C LEU A 226 -10.15 1.22 -40.45
N GLY A 227 -9.63 1.79 -41.54
CA GLY A 227 -10.35 2.03 -42.79
C GLY A 227 -11.03 3.41 -42.84
N GLN A 228 -11.11 4.06 -41.68
CA GLN A 228 -11.43 5.47 -41.52
C GLN A 228 -10.56 6.03 -40.39
N LYS A 229 -10.13 7.28 -40.52
CA LYS A 229 -9.37 7.97 -39.47
C LYS A 229 -10.28 8.33 -38.31
N LEU A 230 -9.98 7.77 -37.14
CA LEU A 230 -10.72 7.99 -35.90
C LEU A 230 -9.82 8.63 -34.84
N ASN A 231 -10.44 9.37 -33.93
CA ASN A 231 -9.82 9.96 -32.74
C ASN A 231 -10.28 9.30 -31.43
N TYR A 232 -10.85 8.10 -31.53
CA TYR A 232 -11.26 7.27 -30.40
C TYR A 232 -11.05 5.79 -30.76
N LEU A 233 -10.88 4.93 -29.75
CA LEU A 233 -10.87 3.49 -29.97
C LEU A 233 -12.31 2.95 -29.96
N PRO A 234 -12.81 2.35 -31.06
CA PRO A 234 -14.11 1.68 -31.08
C PRO A 234 -14.20 0.56 -30.03
N ASP A 235 -15.42 0.29 -29.55
CA ASP A 235 -15.74 -0.78 -28.57
C ASP A 235 -14.91 -0.75 -27.28
N SER A 236 -14.42 0.43 -26.91
CA SER A 236 -13.66 0.63 -25.68
C SER A 236 -14.49 1.16 -24.51
N HIS A 237 -15.78 1.44 -24.74
CA HIS A 237 -16.72 1.86 -23.72
C HIS A 237 -16.87 0.82 -22.60
N ASN A 238 -17.30 1.26 -21.41
CA ASN A 238 -17.53 0.36 -20.29
C ASN A 238 -18.70 0.84 -19.43
N LYS A 239 -19.50 -0.10 -18.93
CA LYS A 239 -20.57 0.15 -17.98
C LYS A 239 -20.60 -1.00 -16.98
N SER A 240 -20.44 -0.67 -15.70
CA SER A 240 -20.49 -1.60 -14.58
C SER A 240 -21.21 -0.97 -13.40
#